data_AF-A0A4V3CDT1-F1
#
_entry.id   AF-A0A4V3CDT1-F1
#
_cell.length_a   1.000
_cell.length_b   1.000
_cell.length_c   1.000
_cell.angle_alpha   90.00
_cell.angle_beta   90.00
_cell.angle_gamma   90.00
#
_symmetry.space_group_name_H-M   'P 1'
#
loop_
_entity.id
_entity.type
_entity.pdbx_description
1 polymer ?
#
loop_
_entity_poly.entity_id
_entity_poly.type
_entity_poly.pdbx_seq_one_letter_code
_entity_poly.pdbx_strand_id
1 'polypeptide(L)'
;MHVANSPAVVFSKDKDNNVTLIAPKVYQDMLMEDARITIPYSPILDKHGYFAACLLKNEINPKRIHFNFTGLYDTVASYGVYHGNDVNDLNLDAIKNSHFVFQLSADDEYRENFDLTDITSAGLNGLEYTLPGVHCDIGGSYNDNEDEISVLYYKRQSIYNRIIHDTDTEIEKFKEIVINEGWYKPNQITSGVLHDSNLGTEIKGSVDDSEKFYTVVGTRKKLQNTYDKIPLKKMFFYSDHFGVKYSDVKIKTKHEINNPFLQGVYNQLMNYMAACSDLRNKYVRAKSTDSKSYLNELRQISYLDYINEKDLKKLRNEYLHWSVKANKFGLETRESQAPSKEGALEQKYRKREIHHG
;
A
#
# COMPACT_ATOMS: atom_id res chain seq x y z
N MET A 1 11.34 -11.82 -5.41
CA MET A 1 12.82 -11.88 -5.39
C MET A 1 13.37 -12.91 -4.42
N HIS A 2 12.91 -12.97 -3.16
CA HIS A 2 13.36 -13.95 -2.18
C HIS A 2 13.37 -15.40 -2.72
N VAL A 3 12.24 -15.90 -3.25
CA VAL A 3 12.14 -17.26 -3.82
C VAL A 3 13.18 -17.56 -4.91
N ALA A 4 13.62 -16.53 -5.63
CA ALA A 4 14.60 -16.65 -6.69
C ALA A 4 16.04 -16.38 -6.23
N ASN A 5 16.27 -16.01 -4.98
CA ASN A 5 17.60 -15.76 -4.39
C ASN A 5 17.85 -16.59 -3.12
N SER A 6 16.99 -17.57 -2.85
CA SER A 6 17.10 -18.49 -1.71
C SER A 6 17.52 -19.89 -2.21
N PRO A 7 18.32 -20.65 -1.43
CA PRO A 7 18.70 -22.01 -1.78
C PRO A 7 17.50 -22.97 -1.88
N ALA A 8 17.68 -24.08 -2.60
CA ALA A 8 16.63 -25.08 -2.76
C ALA A 8 16.45 -25.91 -1.48
N VAL A 9 15.20 -26.23 -1.14
CA VAL A 9 14.91 -27.24 -0.11
C VAL A 9 14.91 -28.61 -0.79
N VAL A 10 16.00 -29.35 -0.59
CA VAL A 10 16.19 -30.70 -1.15
C VAL A 10 15.45 -31.72 -0.29
N PHE A 11 14.48 -32.42 -0.89
CA PHE A 11 13.75 -33.51 -0.23
C PHE A 11 14.51 -34.83 -0.28
N SER A 12 15.05 -35.16 -1.44
CA SER A 12 15.82 -36.38 -1.64
C SER A 12 16.83 -36.21 -2.77
N LYS A 13 17.84 -37.08 -2.76
CA LYS A 13 18.86 -37.18 -3.80
C LYS A 13 19.02 -38.64 -4.18
N ASP A 14 19.00 -38.95 -5.46
CA ASP A 14 19.17 -40.32 -5.95
C ASP A 14 20.65 -40.66 -6.23
N LYS A 15 20.89 -41.90 -6.68
CA LYS A 15 22.24 -42.41 -6.96
C LYS A 15 22.88 -41.77 -8.20
N ASP A 16 22.07 -41.19 -9.09
CA ASP A 16 22.49 -40.54 -10.33
C ASP A 16 22.67 -39.02 -10.15
N ASN A 17 22.71 -38.56 -8.90
CA ASN A 17 22.89 -37.16 -8.51
C ASN A 17 21.71 -36.26 -8.95
N ASN A 18 20.54 -36.82 -9.21
CA ASN A 18 19.31 -36.03 -9.32
C ASN A 18 18.82 -35.64 -7.93
N VAL A 19 18.30 -34.42 -7.82
CA VAL A 19 17.71 -33.88 -6.60
C VAL A 19 16.22 -33.68 -6.82
N THR A 20 15.44 -34.10 -5.82
CA THR A 20 14.01 -33.82 -5.75
C THR A 20 13.80 -32.60 -4.86
N LEU A 21 13.20 -31.56 -5.41
CA LEU A 21 12.97 -30.28 -4.76
C LEU A 21 11.48 -30.09 -4.52
N ILE A 22 11.13 -29.54 -3.36
CA ILE A 22 9.74 -29.24 -3.00
C ILE A 22 9.45 -27.76 -3.25
N ALA A 23 8.28 -27.47 -3.82
CA ALA A 23 7.80 -26.10 -3.95
C ALA A 23 7.68 -25.45 -2.56
N PRO A 24 8.14 -24.19 -2.37
CA PRO A 24 8.14 -23.56 -1.06
C PRO A 24 6.72 -23.40 -0.46
N LYS A 25 5.71 -23.21 -1.31
CA LYS A 25 4.28 -23.25 -0.97
C LYS A 25 3.47 -23.71 -2.20
N VAL A 26 2.28 -24.24 -1.95
CA VAL A 26 1.28 -24.48 -3.00
C VAL A 26 0.78 -23.13 -3.51
N TYR A 27 0.65 -22.97 -4.82
CA TYR A 27 0.12 -21.76 -5.46
C TYR A 27 -1.09 -22.09 -6.34
N GLN A 28 -1.88 -21.07 -6.67
CA GLN A 28 -3.08 -21.21 -7.50
C GLN A 28 -2.72 -21.82 -8.85
N ASP A 29 -3.49 -22.82 -9.28
CA ASP A 29 -3.27 -23.58 -10.52
C ASP A 29 -1.96 -24.39 -10.58
N MET A 30 -1.31 -24.65 -9.44
CA MET A 30 -0.16 -25.56 -9.37
C MET A 30 -0.56 -26.97 -9.82
N LEU A 31 0.15 -27.51 -10.82
CA LEU A 31 0.00 -28.91 -11.20
C LEU A 31 0.64 -29.81 -10.14
N MET A 32 0.08 -31.00 -9.94
CA MET A 32 0.60 -31.94 -8.92
C MET A 32 2.06 -32.34 -9.18
N GLU A 33 2.47 -32.35 -10.45
CA GLU A 33 3.87 -32.57 -10.87
C GLU A 33 4.82 -31.39 -10.59
N ASP A 34 4.29 -30.19 -10.35
CA ASP A 34 5.12 -29.05 -9.99
C ASP A 34 5.39 -29.02 -8.49
N ALA A 35 4.52 -29.60 -7.65
CA ALA A 35 4.76 -29.68 -6.21
C ALA A 35 6.12 -30.33 -5.86
N ARG A 36 6.60 -31.25 -6.71
CA ARG A 36 7.91 -31.90 -6.59
C ARG A 36 8.59 -32.02 -7.95
N ILE A 37 9.74 -31.36 -8.09
CA ILE A 37 10.53 -31.42 -9.31
C ILE A 37 11.80 -32.23 -9.06
N THR A 38 12.01 -33.28 -9.85
CA THR A 38 13.24 -34.08 -9.84
C THR A 38 14.08 -33.74 -11.06
N ILE A 39 15.30 -33.24 -10.85
CA ILE A 39 16.22 -32.83 -11.91
C ILE A 39 17.67 -33.16 -11.54
N PRO A 40 18.59 -33.26 -12.52
CA PRO A 40 20.02 -33.33 -12.23
C PRO A 40 20.47 -32.14 -11.38
N TYR A 41 21.29 -32.41 -10.35
CA TYR A 41 21.84 -31.33 -9.54
C TYR A 41 22.64 -30.34 -10.39
N SER A 42 22.40 -29.06 -10.17
CA SER A 42 23.13 -27.94 -10.76
C SER A 42 23.46 -26.91 -9.69
N PRO A 43 24.67 -26.31 -9.68
CA PRO A 43 25.04 -25.30 -8.69
C PRO A 43 24.13 -24.06 -8.64
N ILE A 44 23.33 -23.83 -9.68
CA ILE A 44 22.34 -22.74 -9.69
C ILE A 44 21.19 -22.97 -8.71
N LEU A 45 20.91 -24.23 -8.33
CA LEU A 45 19.90 -24.61 -7.34
C LEU A 45 20.26 -24.12 -5.94
N ASP A 46 21.55 -24.08 -5.61
CA ASP A 46 22.02 -23.60 -4.30
C ASP A 46 21.87 -22.08 -4.17
N LYS A 47 21.72 -21.36 -5.28
CA LYS A 47 21.60 -19.90 -5.33
C LYS A 47 20.16 -19.42 -5.54
N HIS A 48 19.40 -20.14 -6.34
CA HIS A 48 18.10 -19.67 -6.83
C HIS A 48 16.96 -20.68 -6.60
N GLY A 49 17.25 -21.76 -5.87
CA GLY A 49 16.25 -22.60 -5.26
C GLY A 49 15.29 -23.27 -6.21
N TYR A 50 14.03 -23.37 -5.76
CA TYR A 50 12.95 -23.96 -6.53
C TYR A 50 12.66 -23.17 -7.83
N PHE A 51 12.92 -21.85 -7.85
CA PHE A 51 12.81 -21.07 -9.09
C PHE A 51 13.81 -21.56 -10.16
N ALA A 52 15.07 -21.82 -9.80
CA ALA A 52 16.02 -22.44 -10.70
C ALA A 52 15.60 -23.86 -11.14
N ALA A 53 14.92 -24.62 -10.27
CA ALA A 53 14.38 -25.91 -10.63
C ALA A 53 13.34 -25.81 -11.76
N CYS A 54 12.44 -24.84 -11.68
CA CYS A 54 11.47 -24.55 -12.75
C CYS A 54 12.15 -24.16 -14.06
N LEU A 55 13.23 -23.35 -14.01
CA LEU A 55 13.99 -22.99 -15.20
C LEU A 55 14.65 -24.21 -15.85
N LEU A 56 15.33 -25.04 -15.05
CA LEU A 56 16.01 -26.24 -15.54
C LEU A 56 15.02 -27.29 -16.08
N LYS A 57 13.83 -27.45 -15.46
CA LYS A 57 12.73 -28.29 -15.97
C LYS A 57 12.28 -27.85 -17.38
N ASN A 58 12.37 -26.55 -17.68
CA ASN A 58 12.05 -25.98 -18.99
C ASN A 58 13.30 -25.80 -19.89
N GLU A 59 14.39 -26.51 -19.60
CA GLU A 59 15.64 -26.48 -20.37
C GLU A 59 16.33 -25.10 -20.41
N ILE A 60 16.01 -24.22 -19.45
CA ILE A 60 16.62 -22.90 -19.30
C ILE A 60 17.71 -22.99 -18.22
N ASN A 61 18.98 -22.93 -18.64
CA ASN A 61 20.13 -22.98 -17.74
C ASN A 61 20.95 -21.66 -17.80
N PRO A 62 20.48 -20.60 -17.11
CA PRO A 62 21.12 -19.30 -17.21
C PRO A 62 22.41 -19.27 -16.38
N LYS A 63 23.45 -18.58 -16.87
CA LYS A 63 24.67 -18.35 -16.06
C LYS A 63 24.45 -17.33 -14.95
N ARG A 64 23.50 -16.42 -15.14
CA ARG A 64 23.16 -15.33 -14.23
C ARG A 64 21.69 -14.98 -14.38
N ILE A 65 21.02 -14.70 -13.26
CA ILE A 65 19.68 -14.14 -13.21
C ILE A 65 19.81 -12.67 -12.77
N HIS A 66 19.09 -11.78 -13.43
CA HIS A 66 19.01 -10.37 -13.07
C HIS A 66 17.57 -9.89 -13.14
N PHE A 67 17.16 -9.10 -12.15
CA PHE A 67 15.86 -8.45 -12.12
C PHE A 67 16.03 -7.06 -12.71
N ASN A 68 15.52 -6.83 -13.91
CA ASN A 68 15.66 -5.52 -14.56
C ASN A 68 14.71 -4.47 -13.96
N PHE A 69 13.56 -4.91 -13.44
CA PHE A 69 12.53 -4.05 -12.90
C PHE A 69 11.82 -4.73 -11.74
N THR A 70 11.54 -3.97 -10.71
CA THR A 70 10.64 -4.37 -9.62
C THR A 70 9.66 -3.23 -9.40
N GLY A 71 8.40 -3.45 -9.79
CA GLY A 71 7.30 -2.53 -9.55
C GLY A 71 6.53 -2.94 -8.31
N LEU A 72 6.38 -2.02 -7.37
CA LEU A 72 5.71 -2.24 -6.09
C LEU A 72 4.57 -1.23 -5.93
N TYR A 73 3.48 -1.70 -5.33
CA TYR A 73 2.38 -0.86 -4.87
C TYR A 73 2.30 -1.01 -3.37
N ASP A 74 2.53 0.10 -2.67
CA ASP A 74 2.25 0.30 -1.27
C ASP A 74 2.63 -0.87 -0.37
N THR A 75 3.90 -1.27 -0.41
CA THR A 75 4.37 -2.50 0.25
C THR A 75 4.07 -2.47 1.75
N VAL A 76 3.33 -3.48 2.24
CA VAL A 76 3.07 -3.69 3.66
C VAL A 76 3.75 -4.99 4.08
N ALA A 77 4.65 -4.93 5.05
CA ALA A 77 5.21 -6.12 5.68
C ALA A 77 4.15 -6.73 6.61
N SER A 78 3.85 -8.01 6.42
CA SER A 78 2.93 -8.72 7.30
C SER A 78 3.46 -10.13 7.60
N TYR A 79 4.05 -10.33 8.77
CA TYR A 79 4.40 -11.66 9.25
C TYR A 79 3.71 -11.99 10.59
N GLY A 80 2.78 -12.95 10.56
CA GLY A 80 2.06 -13.41 11.76
C GLY A 80 0.85 -12.55 12.12
N VAL A 81 0.38 -12.66 13.37
CA VAL A 81 -0.81 -11.96 13.91
C VAL A 81 -0.46 -10.54 14.37
N TYR A 82 0.83 -10.18 14.38
CA TYR A 82 1.33 -8.86 14.78
C TYR A 82 2.14 -8.29 13.61
N HIS A 83 1.68 -7.17 13.05
CA HIS A 83 2.28 -6.53 11.89
C HIS A 83 3.36 -5.53 12.33
N GLY A 84 4.52 -6.04 12.76
CA GLY A 84 5.68 -5.25 13.17
C GLY A 84 6.71 -5.03 12.05
N ASN A 85 7.91 -4.55 12.42
CA ASN A 85 9.04 -4.39 11.49
C ASN A 85 9.63 -5.74 11.07
N ASP A 86 8.94 -6.43 10.16
CA ASP A 86 9.32 -7.75 9.66
C ASP A 86 10.25 -7.68 8.44
N VAL A 87 10.90 -6.52 8.20
CA VAL A 87 11.73 -6.28 7.00
C VAL A 87 12.85 -7.31 6.88
N ASN A 88 13.54 -7.58 7.98
CA ASN A 88 14.64 -8.55 8.02
C ASN A 88 14.13 -10.00 7.90
N ASP A 89 13.02 -10.32 8.57
CA ASP A 89 12.45 -11.67 8.60
C ASP A 89 11.88 -12.07 7.23
N LEU A 90 11.35 -11.10 6.47
CA LEU A 90 10.80 -11.28 5.14
C LEU A 90 11.81 -11.01 4.01
N ASN A 91 13.05 -10.61 4.33
CA ASN A 91 14.09 -10.20 3.37
C ASN A 91 13.56 -9.19 2.33
N LEU A 92 12.84 -8.16 2.80
CA LEU A 92 12.26 -7.14 1.90
C LEU A 92 13.35 -6.29 1.23
N ASP A 93 14.56 -6.27 1.79
CA ASP A 93 15.76 -5.66 1.20
C ASP A 93 16.29 -6.39 -0.04
N ALA A 94 15.72 -7.54 -0.40
CA ALA A 94 16.08 -8.26 -1.60
C ALA A 94 15.91 -7.41 -2.88
N ILE A 95 15.08 -6.36 -2.83
CA ILE A 95 14.86 -5.38 -3.89
C ILE A 95 16.14 -4.64 -4.32
N LYS A 96 17.15 -4.52 -3.44
CA LYS A 96 18.45 -3.92 -3.75
C LYS A 96 19.20 -4.62 -4.89
N ASN A 97 18.83 -5.86 -5.19
CA ASN A 97 19.41 -6.65 -6.27
C ASN A 97 18.75 -6.40 -7.65
N SER A 98 17.67 -5.61 -7.69
CA SER A 98 17.04 -5.17 -8.94
C SER A 98 17.82 -4.02 -9.57
N HIS A 99 17.85 -3.96 -10.89
CA HIS A 99 18.44 -2.84 -11.63
C HIS A 99 17.70 -1.53 -11.37
N PHE A 100 16.36 -1.59 -11.33
CA PHE A 100 15.51 -0.48 -10.98
C PHE A 100 14.35 -0.95 -10.11
N VAL A 101 14.06 -0.22 -9.05
CA VAL A 101 12.93 -0.44 -8.16
C VAL A 101 12.05 0.79 -8.22
N PHE A 102 10.76 0.58 -8.48
CA PHE A 102 9.78 1.64 -8.52
C PHE A 102 8.64 1.31 -7.56
N GLN A 103 8.37 2.21 -6.62
CA GLN A 103 7.28 2.06 -5.65
C GLN A 103 6.31 3.25 -5.73
N LEU A 104 5.02 2.94 -5.62
CA LEU A 104 3.94 3.90 -5.42
C LEU A 104 3.41 3.69 -4.01
N SER A 105 3.49 4.70 -3.13
CA SER A 105 3.01 4.64 -1.75
C SER A 105 1.81 5.55 -1.50
N ALA A 106 0.93 5.11 -0.60
CA ALA A 106 -0.27 5.82 -0.15
C ALA A 106 0.06 6.82 0.96
N ASP A 107 -0.36 8.08 0.80
CA ASP A 107 -0.16 9.15 1.80
C ASP A 107 -1.25 9.19 2.87
N ASP A 108 -2.45 8.73 2.53
CA ASP A 108 -3.64 8.78 3.39
C ASP A 108 -3.92 7.43 4.09
N GLU A 109 -2.99 6.47 4.01
CA GLU A 109 -3.05 5.22 4.76
C GLU A 109 -2.43 5.38 6.15
N TYR A 110 -3.22 5.08 7.18
CA TYR A 110 -2.80 5.21 8.59
C TYR A 110 -3.48 4.18 9.51
N ARG A 111 -3.98 3.07 8.94
CA ARG A 111 -4.35 1.89 9.73
C ARG A 111 -3.11 1.32 10.40
N GLU A 112 -3.28 0.84 11.63
CA GLU A 112 -2.19 0.28 12.43
C GLU A 112 -1.46 -0.86 11.72
N ASN A 113 -2.20 -1.76 11.08
CA ASN A 113 -1.65 -2.96 10.45
C ASN A 113 -1.17 -2.77 8.99
N PHE A 114 -1.07 -1.51 8.53
CA PHE A 114 -0.74 -1.17 7.14
C PHE A 114 0.52 -0.31 7.03
N ASP A 115 1.49 -0.52 7.92
CA ASP A 115 2.77 0.19 7.87
C ASP A 115 3.47 0.00 6.52
N LEU A 116 4.07 1.08 6.05
CA LEU A 116 4.77 1.09 4.77
C LEU A 116 6.16 0.49 4.95
N THR A 117 6.51 -0.49 4.12
CA THR A 117 7.91 -0.81 3.86
C THR A 117 8.38 0.01 2.66
N ASP A 118 9.25 0.99 2.91
CA ASP A 118 9.82 1.80 1.83
C ASP A 118 10.94 1.05 1.08
N ILE A 119 11.45 1.65 0.02
CA ILE A 119 12.51 1.07 -0.82
C ILE A 119 13.91 1.62 -0.53
N THR A 120 14.19 1.99 0.72
CA THR A 120 15.48 2.60 1.11
C THR A 120 16.69 1.79 0.65
N SER A 121 16.64 0.47 0.73
CA SER A 121 17.70 -0.47 0.35
C SER A 121 18.05 -0.42 -1.13
N ALA A 122 17.12 0.03 -1.99
CA ALA A 122 17.39 0.24 -3.41
C ALA A 122 18.24 1.49 -3.68
N GLY A 123 18.30 2.45 -2.73
CA GLY A 123 19.09 3.68 -2.86
C GLY A 123 18.83 4.39 -4.19
N LEU A 124 19.90 4.75 -4.92
CA LEU A 124 19.78 5.39 -6.25
C LEU A 124 19.17 4.49 -7.33
N ASN A 125 19.07 3.17 -7.13
CA ASN A 125 18.32 2.29 -8.03
C ASN A 125 16.80 2.34 -7.75
N GLY A 126 16.39 2.95 -6.63
CA GLY A 126 15.01 3.13 -6.23
C GLY A 126 14.44 4.49 -6.63
N LEU A 127 13.14 4.51 -6.96
CA LEU A 127 12.32 5.72 -7.06
C LEU A 127 10.96 5.43 -6.44
N GLU A 128 10.59 6.21 -5.42
CA GLU A 128 9.28 6.11 -4.76
C GLU A 128 8.48 7.39 -4.96
N TYR A 129 7.19 7.25 -5.27
CA TYR A 129 6.23 8.35 -5.24
C TYR A 129 5.20 8.12 -4.15
N THR A 130 5.01 9.12 -3.31
CA THR A 130 3.92 9.17 -2.33
C THR A 130 2.76 9.95 -2.93
N LEU A 131 1.63 9.29 -3.10
CA LEU A 131 0.45 9.83 -3.78
C LEU A 131 -0.75 9.91 -2.82
N PRO A 132 -1.72 10.83 -3.05
CA PRO A 132 -2.92 10.89 -2.23
C PRO A 132 -3.74 9.59 -2.39
N GLY A 133 -4.48 9.22 -1.35
CA GLY A 133 -5.27 8.00 -1.29
C GLY A 133 -4.74 6.97 -0.28
N VAL A 134 -5.55 5.94 -0.06
CA VAL A 134 -5.24 4.80 0.84
C VAL A 134 -4.65 3.61 0.07
N HIS A 135 -4.26 2.54 0.77
CA HIS A 135 -3.60 1.36 0.19
C HIS A 135 -4.24 0.86 -1.13
N CYS A 136 -5.56 0.67 -1.13
CA CYS A 136 -6.31 0.16 -2.27
C CYS A 136 -6.64 1.22 -3.34
N ASP A 137 -6.51 2.52 -3.03
CA ASP A 137 -6.55 3.59 -4.05
C ASP A 137 -5.28 3.57 -4.91
N ILE A 138 -4.16 3.11 -4.32
CA ILE A 138 -2.87 2.96 -5.01
C ILE A 138 -2.74 1.60 -5.70
N GLY A 139 -3.04 0.51 -5.00
CA GLY A 139 -2.91 -0.86 -5.51
C GLY A 139 -4.08 -1.33 -6.39
N GLY A 140 -5.23 -0.64 -6.32
CA GLY A 140 -6.49 -1.12 -6.89
C GLY A 140 -7.12 -2.22 -6.03
N SER A 141 -8.46 -2.33 -6.04
CA SER A 141 -9.30 -3.44 -5.51
C SER A 141 -10.67 -2.97 -5.05
N TYR A 142 -10.89 -1.67 -4.90
CA TYR A 142 -12.22 -1.14 -4.63
C TYR A 142 -13.16 -1.42 -5.81
N ASN A 143 -14.44 -1.62 -5.50
CA ASN A 143 -15.49 -1.70 -6.49
C ASN A 143 -15.91 -0.27 -6.89
N ASP A 144 -16.22 -0.06 -8.16
CA ASP A 144 -16.63 1.26 -8.66
C ASP A 144 -18.10 1.55 -8.32
N ASN A 145 -18.38 2.81 -7.99
CA ASN A 145 -19.72 3.31 -7.63
C ASN A 145 -20.37 2.62 -6.42
N GLU A 146 -19.56 2.15 -5.47
CA GLU A 146 -20.07 1.58 -4.22
C GLU A 146 -20.40 2.65 -3.18
N ASP A 147 -21.33 2.30 -2.29
CA ASP A 147 -21.60 3.09 -1.11
C ASP A 147 -20.55 2.78 -0.03
N GLU A 148 -19.95 3.82 0.53
CA GLU A 148 -18.97 3.69 1.60
C GLU A 148 -19.55 4.21 2.92
N ILE A 149 -19.53 3.37 3.96
CA ILE A 149 -19.76 3.77 5.35
C ILE A 149 -18.47 3.52 6.12
N SER A 150 -17.97 4.53 6.82
CA SER A 150 -16.74 4.49 7.62
C SER A 150 -17.02 4.99 9.02
N VAL A 151 -16.64 4.21 10.04
CA VAL A 151 -16.55 4.70 11.41
C VAL A 151 -15.12 5.22 11.59
N LEU A 152 -14.99 6.55 11.66
CA LEU A 152 -13.72 7.27 11.72
C LEU A 152 -13.16 7.30 13.14
N TYR A 153 -14.06 7.37 14.12
CA TYR A 153 -13.76 7.42 15.54
C TYR A 153 -14.76 6.54 16.28
N TYR A 154 -14.26 5.76 17.23
CA TYR A 154 -15.07 4.81 18.00
C TYR A 154 -14.45 4.64 19.38
N LYS A 155 -15.11 5.19 20.41
CA LYS A 155 -14.64 5.09 21.81
C LYS A 155 -15.80 4.91 22.76
N ARG A 156 -15.69 3.96 23.69
CA ARG A 156 -16.74 3.63 24.65
C ARG A 156 -17.14 4.87 25.47
N GLN A 157 -18.45 5.08 25.61
CA GLN A 157 -18.97 6.19 26.41
C GLN A 157 -18.68 5.93 27.90
N SER A 158 -18.02 6.90 28.54
CA SER A 158 -17.79 6.88 29.99
C SER A 158 -17.67 8.30 30.54
N ILE A 159 -17.95 8.46 31.83
CA ILE A 159 -17.75 9.74 32.53
C ILE A 159 -16.27 10.18 32.44
N TYR A 160 -15.35 9.22 32.52
CA TYR A 160 -13.92 9.46 32.37
C TYR A 160 -13.60 10.08 31.00
N ASN A 161 -14.07 9.49 29.90
CA ASN A 161 -13.85 10.00 28.55
C ASN A 161 -14.50 11.36 28.32
N ARG A 162 -15.67 11.59 28.93
CA ARG A 162 -16.35 12.88 28.85
C ARG A 162 -15.58 14.01 29.56
N ILE A 163 -15.13 13.77 30.79
CA ILE A 163 -14.55 14.82 31.63
C ILE A 163 -13.06 15.03 31.35
N ILE A 164 -12.30 13.94 31.19
CA ILE A 164 -10.83 13.99 31.07
C ILE A 164 -10.40 14.22 29.62
N HIS A 165 -11.10 13.61 28.67
CA HIS A 165 -10.75 13.68 27.25
C HIS A 165 -11.63 14.63 26.43
N ASP A 166 -12.60 15.31 27.06
CA ASP A 166 -13.54 16.22 26.39
C ASP A 166 -14.12 15.63 25.10
N THR A 167 -14.49 14.34 25.15
CA THR A 167 -14.74 13.55 23.93
C THR A 167 -15.90 14.09 23.10
N ASP A 168 -16.90 14.72 23.75
CA ASP A 168 -18.00 15.39 23.05
C ASP A 168 -17.50 16.50 22.10
N THR A 169 -16.52 17.29 22.55
CA THR A 169 -15.91 18.35 21.75
C THR A 169 -14.98 17.76 20.68
N GLU A 170 -14.23 16.70 21.01
CA GLU A 170 -13.28 16.08 20.08
C GLU A 170 -13.95 15.45 18.86
N ILE A 171 -15.11 14.79 19.01
CA ILE A 171 -15.82 14.22 17.86
C ILE A 171 -16.38 15.29 16.92
N GLU A 172 -16.84 16.44 17.44
CA GLU A 172 -17.29 17.56 16.61
C GLU A 172 -16.12 18.23 15.89
N LYS A 173 -15.00 18.47 16.60
CA LYS A 173 -13.77 18.98 15.98
C LYS A 173 -13.28 18.04 14.88
N PHE A 174 -13.27 16.73 15.10
CA PHE A 174 -12.81 15.79 14.09
C PHE A 174 -13.69 15.81 12.85
N LYS A 175 -15.02 15.88 13.03
CA LYS A 175 -15.97 16.08 11.93
C LYS A 175 -15.67 17.35 11.15
N GLU A 176 -15.42 18.48 11.81
CA GLU A 176 -15.05 19.73 11.14
C GLU A 176 -13.74 19.61 10.36
N ILE A 177 -12.72 18.97 10.93
CA ILE A 177 -11.43 18.72 10.27
C ILE A 177 -11.63 17.97 8.96
N VAL A 178 -12.32 16.83 8.98
CA VAL A 178 -12.47 16.01 7.76
C VAL A 178 -13.41 16.62 6.72
N ILE A 179 -14.32 17.51 7.14
CA ILE A 179 -15.07 18.37 6.22
C ILE A 179 -14.13 19.39 5.55
N ASN A 180 -13.32 20.09 6.34
CA ASN A 180 -12.41 21.13 5.85
C ASN A 180 -11.32 20.58 4.92
N GLU A 181 -10.85 19.36 5.19
CA GLU A 181 -9.91 18.62 4.36
C GLU A 181 -10.53 18.06 3.05
N GLY A 182 -11.86 18.09 2.95
CA GLY A 182 -12.61 17.66 1.76
C GLY A 182 -12.94 16.17 1.70
N TRP A 183 -12.77 15.42 2.79
CA TRP A 183 -13.17 14.00 2.81
C TRP A 183 -14.69 13.84 2.77
N TYR A 184 -15.42 14.68 3.52
CA TYR A 184 -16.87 14.61 3.64
C TYR A 184 -17.53 15.99 3.45
N LYS A 185 -18.74 16.00 2.89
CA LYS A 185 -19.64 17.16 2.93
C LYS A 185 -20.39 17.18 4.28
N PRO A 186 -20.93 18.32 4.73
CA PRO A 186 -21.64 18.41 6.02
C PRO A 186 -22.80 17.42 6.19
N ASN A 187 -23.46 17.03 5.09
CA ASN A 187 -24.56 16.06 5.10
C ASN A 187 -24.10 14.59 4.92
N GLN A 188 -22.81 14.35 4.73
CA GLN A 188 -22.20 13.02 4.55
C GLN A 188 -21.53 12.52 5.82
N ILE A 189 -21.56 13.27 6.91
CA ILE A 189 -20.87 12.91 8.15
C ILE A 189 -21.69 13.31 9.37
N THR A 190 -21.73 12.41 10.33
CA THR A 190 -22.38 12.62 11.63
C THR A 190 -21.40 12.32 12.75
N SER A 191 -21.60 13.00 13.86
CA SER A 191 -20.87 12.82 15.11
C SER A 191 -21.90 12.71 16.22
N GLY A 192 -21.60 11.90 17.23
CA GLY A 192 -22.46 11.78 18.40
C GLY A 192 -22.28 10.46 19.14
N VAL A 193 -23.20 10.21 20.05
CA VAL A 193 -23.24 8.97 20.84
C VAL A 193 -24.24 8.01 20.21
N LEU A 194 -23.75 6.86 19.74
CA LEU A 194 -24.54 5.82 19.10
C LEU A 194 -24.45 4.50 19.87
N HIS A 195 -25.47 3.66 19.75
CA HIS A 195 -25.37 2.26 20.19
C HIS A 195 -24.58 1.45 19.16
N ASP A 196 -24.02 0.34 19.61
CA ASP A 196 -23.21 -0.51 18.73
C ASP A 196 -24.04 -1.07 17.56
N SER A 197 -25.29 -1.49 17.79
CA SER A 197 -26.15 -1.96 16.69
C SER A 197 -26.45 -0.91 15.62
N ASN A 198 -26.37 0.38 15.95
CA ASN A 198 -26.53 1.46 14.95
C ASN A 198 -25.34 1.54 13.99
N LEU A 199 -24.22 0.89 14.31
CA LEU A 199 -22.99 0.84 13.52
C LEU A 199 -22.85 -0.48 12.73
N GLY A 200 -23.82 -1.39 12.88
CA GLY A 200 -23.85 -2.69 12.19
C GLY A 200 -22.85 -3.71 12.74
N THR A 201 -22.33 -3.49 13.94
CA THR A 201 -21.42 -4.38 14.67
C THR A 201 -22.17 -5.45 15.43
N GLU A 202 -23.33 -5.11 16.03
CA GLU A 202 -24.11 -6.02 16.88
C GLU A 202 -25.60 -6.09 16.50
N ILE A 203 -26.26 -7.15 16.98
CA ILE A 203 -27.72 -7.33 16.78
C ILE A 203 -28.48 -6.37 17.69
N LYS A 204 -29.34 -5.54 17.09
CA LYS A 204 -30.19 -4.58 17.82
C LYS A 204 -31.02 -5.25 18.92
N GLY A 205 -30.89 -4.77 20.15
CA GLY A 205 -31.59 -5.26 21.34
C GLY A 205 -30.94 -6.44 22.06
N SER A 206 -29.71 -6.84 21.69
CA SER A 206 -28.91 -7.79 22.49
C SER A 206 -28.46 -7.16 23.81
N VAL A 207 -27.95 -7.97 24.75
CA VAL A 207 -27.34 -7.46 25.99
C VAL A 207 -26.11 -6.58 25.66
N ASP A 208 -25.38 -6.95 24.61
CA ASP A 208 -24.19 -6.25 24.13
C ASP A 208 -24.54 -4.90 23.43
N ASP A 209 -25.77 -4.73 22.94
CA ASP A 209 -26.30 -3.46 22.40
C ASP A 209 -26.64 -2.41 23.48
N SER A 210 -26.44 -2.74 24.76
CA SER A 210 -26.59 -1.76 25.86
C SER A 210 -25.46 -0.73 25.88
N GLU A 211 -24.32 -1.02 25.24
CA GLU A 211 -23.18 -0.13 25.22
C GLU A 211 -23.33 1.01 24.20
N LYS A 212 -22.86 2.19 24.62
CA LYS A 212 -22.88 3.42 23.82
C LYS A 212 -21.45 3.86 23.53
N PHE A 213 -21.26 4.43 22.35
CA PHE A 213 -19.95 4.85 21.86
C PHE A 213 -20.01 6.28 21.35
N TYR A 214 -18.97 7.05 21.65
CA TYR A 214 -18.65 8.28 20.94
C TYR A 214 -18.18 7.92 19.55
N THR A 215 -18.79 8.54 18.54
CA THR A 215 -18.57 8.18 17.14
C THR A 215 -18.47 9.38 16.23
N VAL A 216 -17.70 9.18 15.16
CA VAL A 216 -17.74 9.99 13.93
C VAL A 216 -17.95 9.02 12.78
N VAL A 217 -19.05 9.16 12.06
CA VAL A 217 -19.47 8.23 11.00
C VAL A 217 -19.65 8.98 9.70
N GLY A 218 -18.85 8.60 8.70
CA GLY A 218 -18.93 9.11 7.34
C GLY A 218 -19.73 8.15 6.45
N THR A 219 -20.60 8.69 5.61
CA THR A 219 -21.35 7.96 4.58
C THR A 219 -21.26 8.68 3.24
N ARG A 220 -20.66 8.03 2.26
CA ARG A 220 -20.55 8.51 0.88
C ARG A 220 -21.26 7.54 -0.05
N LYS A 221 -21.95 8.08 -1.04
CA LYS A 221 -22.75 7.30 -1.99
C LYS A 221 -22.07 7.30 -3.35
N LYS A 222 -22.04 6.14 -4.02
CA LYS A 222 -21.45 5.98 -5.36
C LYS A 222 -20.01 6.52 -5.46
N LEU A 223 -19.16 6.14 -4.51
CA LEU A 223 -17.74 6.50 -4.51
C LEU A 223 -17.05 5.82 -5.70
N GLN A 224 -16.24 6.56 -6.44
CA GLN A 224 -15.57 6.02 -7.63
C GLN A 224 -14.23 5.38 -7.24
N ASN A 225 -13.84 4.30 -7.91
CA ASN A 225 -12.55 3.65 -7.69
C ASN A 225 -11.48 4.05 -8.73
N THR A 226 -11.87 4.86 -9.73
CA THR A 226 -11.09 5.05 -10.96
C THR A 226 -9.81 5.86 -10.80
N TYR A 227 -9.51 6.34 -9.60
CA TYR A 227 -8.24 6.97 -9.28
C TYR A 227 -7.06 5.99 -9.42
N ASP A 228 -7.27 4.69 -9.16
CA ASP A 228 -6.27 3.62 -9.29
C ASP A 228 -5.59 3.55 -10.68
N LYS A 229 -6.24 4.11 -11.71
CA LYS A 229 -5.71 4.24 -13.06
C LYS A 229 -4.52 5.19 -13.14
N ILE A 230 -4.43 6.20 -12.28
CA ILE A 230 -3.27 7.12 -12.20
C ILE A 230 -2.00 6.37 -11.78
N PRO A 231 -1.94 5.70 -10.62
CA PRO A 231 -0.78 4.91 -10.22
C PRO A 231 -0.49 3.79 -11.23
N LEU A 232 -1.53 3.08 -11.71
CA LEU A 232 -1.37 2.02 -12.71
C LEU A 232 -0.70 2.51 -14.00
N LYS A 233 -1.13 3.66 -14.54
CA LYS A 233 -0.54 4.26 -15.75
C LYS A 233 0.94 4.59 -15.56
N LYS A 234 1.34 5.03 -14.35
CA LYS A 234 2.74 5.34 -14.07
C LYS A 234 3.59 4.07 -13.91
N MET A 235 3.01 3.00 -13.35
CA MET A 235 3.66 1.70 -13.31
C MET A 235 3.94 1.16 -14.72
N PHE A 236 2.95 1.20 -15.62
CA PHE A 236 3.14 0.83 -17.04
C PHE A 236 4.24 1.66 -17.71
N PHE A 237 4.28 2.97 -17.45
CA PHE A 237 5.31 3.84 -18.01
C PHE A 237 6.72 3.35 -17.64
N TYR A 238 7.01 3.08 -16.37
CA TYR A 238 8.36 2.62 -16.00
C TYR A 238 8.64 1.20 -16.45
N SER A 239 7.71 0.28 -16.24
CA SER A 239 7.94 -1.13 -16.56
C SER A 239 8.18 -1.38 -18.05
N ASP A 240 7.53 -0.59 -18.93
CA ASP A 240 7.75 -0.65 -20.38
C ASP A 240 9.20 -0.31 -20.77
N HIS A 241 9.83 0.67 -20.10
CA HIS A 241 11.25 1.01 -20.33
C HIS A 241 12.20 -0.16 -19.98
N PHE A 242 11.76 -1.11 -19.15
CA PHE A 242 12.50 -2.32 -18.80
C PHE A 242 12.01 -3.56 -19.55
N GLY A 243 11.18 -3.37 -20.58
CA GLY A 243 10.77 -4.40 -21.53
C GLY A 243 9.60 -5.28 -21.09
N VAL A 244 8.87 -4.90 -20.04
CA VAL A 244 7.66 -5.63 -19.63
C VAL A 244 6.59 -5.52 -20.73
N LYS A 245 6.04 -6.66 -21.16
CA LYS A 245 5.09 -6.71 -22.27
C LYS A 245 3.65 -6.74 -21.77
N TYR A 246 2.85 -5.83 -22.31
CA TYR A 246 1.41 -5.72 -22.02
C TYR A 246 0.58 -5.83 -23.29
N SER A 247 -0.72 -6.05 -23.12
CA SER A 247 -1.67 -5.94 -24.23
C SER A 247 -2.10 -4.48 -24.38
N ASP A 248 -1.65 -3.81 -25.44
CA ASP A 248 -2.03 -2.42 -25.74
C ASP A 248 -3.56 -2.23 -25.83
N VAL A 249 -4.25 -3.23 -26.38
CA VAL A 249 -5.71 -3.23 -26.47
C VAL A 249 -6.32 -3.20 -25.07
N LYS A 250 -5.86 -4.02 -24.13
CA LYS A 250 -6.38 -4.01 -22.75
C LYS A 250 -6.05 -2.71 -22.03
N ILE A 251 -4.86 -2.14 -22.22
CA ILE A 251 -4.49 -0.85 -21.63
C ILE A 251 -5.45 0.25 -22.10
N LYS A 252 -5.62 0.41 -23.42
CA LYS A 252 -6.48 1.47 -24.00
C LYS A 252 -7.96 1.27 -23.68
N THR A 253 -8.45 0.03 -23.74
CA THR A 253 -9.90 -0.23 -23.56
C THR A 253 -10.35 -0.27 -22.10
N LYS A 254 -9.48 -0.65 -21.15
CA LYS A 254 -9.87 -0.86 -19.74
C LYS A 254 -9.23 0.10 -18.75
N HIS A 255 -8.01 0.56 -19.03
CA HIS A 255 -7.19 1.28 -18.05
C HIS A 255 -6.91 2.73 -18.42
N GLU A 256 -7.60 3.25 -19.44
CA GLU A 256 -7.50 4.66 -19.83
C GLU A 256 -8.25 5.57 -18.84
N ILE A 257 -7.66 6.74 -18.57
CA ILE A 257 -8.21 7.77 -17.69
C ILE A 257 -9.11 8.67 -18.56
N ASN A 258 -10.39 8.32 -18.68
CA ASN A 258 -11.34 9.04 -19.54
C ASN A 258 -12.03 10.22 -18.85
N ASN A 259 -12.02 10.25 -17.52
CA ASN A 259 -12.67 11.30 -16.75
C ASN A 259 -11.83 12.61 -16.82
N PRO A 260 -12.37 13.74 -17.33
CA PRO A 260 -11.60 14.98 -17.48
C PRO A 260 -11.04 15.53 -16.17
N PHE A 261 -11.75 15.33 -15.06
CA PHE A 261 -11.27 15.74 -13.74
C PHE A 261 -10.05 14.91 -13.33
N LEU A 262 -10.11 13.58 -13.48
CA LEU A 262 -8.95 12.72 -13.18
C LEU A 262 -7.78 12.96 -14.15
N GLN A 263 -8.03 13.34 -15.40
CA GLN A 263 -6.96 13.79 -16.31
C GLN A 263 -6.29 15.08 -15.80
N GLY A 264 -7.07 16.03 -15.30
CA GLY A 264 -6.55 17.25 -14.67
C GLY A 264 -5.71 16.96 -13.43
N VAL A 265 -6.17 16.05 -12.55
CA VAL A 265 -5.41 15.57 -11.39
C VAL A 265 -4.13 14.85 -11.83
N TYR A 266 -4.21 13.96 -12.81
CA TYR A 266 -3.05 13.26 -13.37
C TYR A 266 -1.98 14.23 -13.86
N ASN A 267 -2.36 15.27 -14.61
CA ASN A 267 -1.41 16.26 -15.11
C ASN A 267 -0.71 17.04 -13.98
N GLN A 268 -1.42 17.35 -12.89
CA GLN A 268 -0.83 18.00 -11.72
C GLN A 268 0.15 17.06 -11.01
N LEU A 269 -0.24 15.81 -10.76
CA LEU A 269 0.63 14.81 -10.14
C LEU A 269 1.84 14.44 -11.02
N MET A 270 1.71 14.55 -12.34
CA MET A 270 2.84 14.35 -13.26
C MET A 270 3.96 15.38 -13.05
N ASN A 271 3.66 16.61 -12.66
CA ASN A 271 4.68 17.61 -12.32
C ASN A 271 5.44 17.21 -11.03
N TYR A 272 4.72 16.74 -10.02
CA TYR A 272 5.31 16.16 -8.81
C TYR A 272 6.24 14.97 -9.14
N MET A 273 5.73 14.01 -9.92
CA MET A 273 6.51 12.83 -10.34
C MET A 273 7.74 13.21 -11.17
N ALA A 274 7.63 14.23 -12.00
CA ALA A 274 8.75 14.77 -12.77
C ALA A 274 9.82 15.36 -11.85
N ALA A 275 9.45 16.15 -10.84
CA ALA A 275 10.38 16.70 -9.86
C ALA A 275 11.15 15.59 -9.11
N CYS A 276 10.45 14.56 -8.66
CA CYS A 276 11.07 13.37 -8.03
C CYS A 276 12.02 12.63 -8.98
N SER A 277 11.61 12.42 -10.24
CA SER A 277 12.45 11.81 -11.28
C SER A 277 13.70 12.63 -11.58
N ASP A 278 13.56 13.95 -11.70
CA ASP A 278 14.64 14.86 -12.04
C ASP A 278 15.68 14.94 -10.93
N LEU A 279 15.24 14.93 -9.67
CA LEU A 279 16.11 14.78 -8.51
C LEU A 279 16.95 13.50 -8.62
N ARG A 280 16.31 12.35 -8.81
CA ARG A 280 17.04 11.08 -8.97
C ARG A 280 18.01 11.14 -10.16
N ASN A 281 17.56 11.62 -11.30
CA ASN A 281 18.36 11.71 -12.52
C ASN A 281 19.58 12.63 -12.35
N LYS A 282 19.48 13.70 -11.56
CA LYS A 282 20.61 14.55 -11.18
C LYS A 282 21.69 13.73 -10.46
N TYR A 283 21.32 12.95 -9.44
CA TYR A 283 22.26 12.10 -8.70
C TYR A 283 22.87 10.99 -9.58
N VAL A 284 22.05 10.33 -10.40
CA VAL A 284 22.51 9.27 -11.32
C VAL A 284 23.47 9.81 -12.36
N ARG A 285 23.17 10.96 -13.00
CA ARG A 285 24.08 11.59 -13.97
C ARG A 285 25.40 12.03 -13.36
N ALA A 286 25.38 12.47 -12.10
CA ALA A 286 26.58 12.78 -11.33
C ALA A 286 27.38 11.54 -10.91
N LYS A 287 26.88 10.32 -11.18
CA LYS A 287 27.46 9.05 -10.71
C LYS A 287 27.68 9.04 -9.19
N SER A 288 26.76 9.68 -8.45
CA SER A 288 26.85 9.76 -6.99
C SER A 288 26.73 8.37 -6.36
N THR A 289 27.38 8.17 -5.22
CA THR A 289 27.15 7.02 -4.33
C THR A 289 26.40 7.44 -3.06
N ASP A 290 26.01 8.72 -2.96
CA ASP A 290 25.33 9.28 -1.80
C ASP A 290 23.81 9.06 -1.89
N SER A 291 23.40 7.81 -1.67
CA SER A 291 21.98 7.45 -1.58
C SER A 291 21.28 8.14 -0.40
N LYS A 292 22.01 8.49 0.68
CA LYS A 292 21.41 9.08 1.88
C LYS A 292 20.89 10.49 1.60
N SER A 293 21.71 11.34 0.99
CA SER A 293 21.28 12.70 0.62
C SER A 293 20.15 12.68 -0.42
N TYR A 294 20.24 11.79 -1.41
CA TYR A 294 19.17 11.58 -2.39
C TYR A 294 17.83 11.25 -1.71
N LEU A 295 17.81 10.25 -0.82
CA LEU A 295 16.58 9.83 -0.14
C LEU A 295 16.04 10.92 0.78
N ASN A 296 16.91 11.65 1.47
CA ASN A 296 16.52 12.77 2.32
C ASN A 296 15.87 13.89 1.49
N GLU A 297 16.48 14.30 0.37
CA GLU A 297 15.92 15.31 -0.54
C GLU A 297 14.60 14.84 -1.16
N LEU A 298 14.51 13.57 -1.59
CA LEU A 298 13.32 13.01 -2.23
C LEU A 298 12.11 13.07 -1.29
N ARG A 299 12.31 12.72 -0.01
CA ARG A 299 11.26 12.74 1.02
C ARG A 299 10.74 14.14 1.36
N GLN A 300 11.45 15.20 0.96
CA GLN A 300 10.96 16.58 1.13
C GLN A 300 10.05 17.05 -0.01
N ILE A 301 10.01 16.33 -1.14
CA ILE A 301 9.14 16.69 -2.26
C ILE A 301 7.74 16.16 -1.96
N SER A 302 6.78 17.06 -1.78
CA SER A 302 5.39 16.72 -1.50
C SER A 302 4.50 16.93 -2.73
N TYR A 303 3.58 16.01 -3.00
CA TYR A 303 2.57 16.23 -4.05
C TYR A 303 1.64 17.40 -3.72
N LEU A 304 1.52 17.78 -2.44
CA LEU A 304 0.71 18.91 -1.98
C LEU A 304 1.18 20.24 -2.55
N ASP A 305 2.45 20.36 -2.93
CA ASP A 305 3.00 21.56 -3.58
C ASP A 305 2.60 21.69 -5.05
N TYR A 306 2.03 20.63 -5.64
CA TYR A 306 1.72 20.53 -7.07
C TYR A 306 0.22 20.38 -7.36
N ILE A 307 -0.56 19.85 -6.42
CA ILE A 307 -2.01 19.68 -6.59
C ILE A 307 -2.77 20.88 -6.04
N ASN A 308 -3.73 21.37 -6.82
CA ASN A 308 -4.63 22.43 -6.39
C ASN A 308 -5.51 21.95 -5.23
N GLU A 309 -5.63 22.76 -4.18
CA GLU A 309 -6.41 22.41 -2.99
C GLU A 309 -7.88 22.05 -3.32
N LYS A 310 -8.51 22.78 -4.23
CA LYS A 310 -9.91 22.51 -4.63
C LYS A 310 -10.04 21.16 -5.34
N ASP A 311 -9.08 20.83 -6.19
CA ASP A 311 -9.04 19.54 -6.88
C ASP A 311 -8.75 18.41 -5.90
N LEU A 312 -7.84 18.61 -4.94
CA LEU A 312 -7.56 17.63 -3.88
C LEU A 312 -8.78 17.36 -3.01
N LYS A 313 -9.53 18.40 -2.60
CA LYS A 313 -10.78 18.23 -1.84
C LYS A 313 -11.82 17.45 -2.63
N LYS A 314 -11.97 17.75 -3.92
CA LYS A 314 -12.87 16.99 -4.79
C LYS A 314 -12.41 15.55 -4.97
N LEU A 315 -11.11 15.34 -5.15
CA LEU A 315 -10.51 14.02 -5.31
C LEU A 315 -10.79 13.16 -4.07
N ARG A 316 -10.53 13.70 -2.87
CA ARG A 316 -10.85 13.05 -1.60
C ARG A 316 -12.31 12.67 -1.49
N ASN A 317 -13.23 13.60 -1.75
CA ASN A 317 -14.65 13.33 -1.56
C ASN A 317 -15.21 12.28 -2.52
N GLU A 318 -14.76 12.29 -3.78
CA GLU A 318 -15.42 11.56 -4.87
C GLU A 318 -14.66 10.32 -5.38
N TYR A 319 -13.36 10.19 -5.10
CA TYR A 319 -12.52 9.14 -5.69
C TYR A 319 -11.56 8.44 -4.72
N LEU A 320 -11.30 9.00 -3.54
CA LEU A 320 -10.42 8.37 -2.54
C LEU A 320 -11.23 7.77 -1.40
N HIS A 321 -10.81 6.59 -0.98
CA HIS A 321 -11.50 5.84 0.06
C HIS A 321 -10.97 6.18 1.45
N TRP A 322 -11.78 5.88 2.45
CA TRP A 322 -11.39 5.98 3.85
C TRP A 322 -11.24 4.57 4.40
N SER A 323 -9.98 4.10 4.46
CA SER A 323 -9.66 2.70 4.75
C SER A 323 -9.91 2.32 6.20
N VAL A 324 -9.73 3.25 7.14
CA VAL A 324 -9.95 3.04 8.56
C VAL A 324 -11.40 2.72 8.88
N LYS A 325 -11.59 1.70 9.72
CA LYS A 325 -12.87 1.35 10.33
C LYS A 325 -12.61 1.16 11.82
N ALA A 326 -12.70 2.23 12.61
CA ALA A 326 -12.34 2.25 14.03
C ALA A 326 -13.13 1.25 14.91
N ASN A 327 -14.25 0.75 14.40
CA ASN A 327 -15.08 -0.27 15.05
C ASN A 327 -14.81 -1.70 14.58
N LYS A 328 -13.76 -1.95 13.77
CA LYS A 328 -13.44 -3.27 13.24
C LYS A 328 -12.01 -3.66 13.56
N PHE A 329 -11.87 -4.86 14.12
CA PHE A 329 -10.58 -5.45 14.40
C PHE A 329 -9.70 -5.58 13.15
N GLY A 330 -8.46 -5.13 13.25
CA GLY A 330 -7.47 -5.13 12.18
C GLY A 330 -7.52 -3.90 11.27
N LEU A 331 -8.52 -3.03 11.40
CA LEU A 331 -8.75 -1.84 10.56
C LEU A 331 -8.78 -0.53 11.36
N GLU A 332 -8.32 -0.57 12.60
CA GLU A 332 -8.24 0.57 13.50
C GLU A 332 -7.16 1.56 13.06
N THR A 333 -7.29 2.78 13.57
CA THR A 333 -6.24 3.79 13.46
C THR A 333 -5.08 3.45 14.37
N ARG A 334 -3.85 3.70 13.93
CA ARG A 334 -2.69 3.71 14.84
C ARG A 334 -2.84 4.79 15.91
N GLU A 335 -2.37 4.52 17.14
CA GLU A 335 -2.23 5.57 18.17
C GLU A 335 -1.26 6.66 17.68
N SER A 336 -1.73 7.91 17.66
CA SER A 336 -0.98 9.02 17.06
C SER A 336 0.05 9.62 18.03
N GLN A 337 1.19 10.08 17.51
CA GLN A 337 2.16 10.92 18.24
C GLN A 337 1.75 12.40 18.30
N ALA A 338 0.50 12.73 17.97
CA ALA A 338 -0.03 14.09 17.95
C ALA A 338 -0.16 14.72 19.35
N PRO A 339 -0.38 16.06 19.44
CA PRO A 339 -0.61 16.75 20.71
C PRO A 339 -1.78 16.18 21.52
N SER A 340 -2.81 15.64 20.85
CA SER A 340 -3.80 14.75 21.44
C SER A 340 -3.48 13.31 21.04
N LYS A 341 -3.44 12.40 22.01
CA LYS A 341 -3.11 10.97 21.76
C LYS A 341 -4.17 10.24 20.92
N GLU A 342 -5.39 10.77 20.90
CA GLU A 342 -6.57 10.28 20.17
C GLU A 342 -7.45 11.48 19.77
N GLY A 343 -8.42 11.28 18.86
CA GLY A 343 -9.47 12.28 18.57
C GLY A 343 -9.28 13.09 17.29
N ALA A 344 -9.46 14.41 17.38
CA ALA A 344 -9.53 15.35 16.26
C ALA A 344 -8.16 15.60 15.59
N LEU A 345 -7.65 14.57 14.93
CA LEU A 345 -6.35 14.62 14.26
C LEU A 345 -6.50 15.21 12.87
N GLU A 346 -5.72 16.24 12.55
CA GLU A 346 -5.49 16.71 11.19
C GLU A 346 -4.69 15.69 10.36
N GLN A 347 -4.80 15.73 9.03
CA GLN A 347 -4.17 14.78 8.11
C GLN A 347 -2.66 14.62 8.34
N LYS A 348 -1.96 15.71 8.67
CA LYS A 348 -0.52 15.68 8.95
C LYS A 348 -0.13 14.79 10.13
N TYR A 349 -1.08 14.46 11.00
CA TYR A 349 -0.91 13.58 12.15
C TYR A 349 -1.47 12.16 11.94
N ARG A 350 -2.23 11.94 10.86
CA ARG A 350 -2.81 10.65 10.49
C ARG A 350 -1.86 9.95 9.52
N LYS A 351 -0.76 9.44 10.06
CA LYS A 351 0.32 8.77 9.32
C LYS A 351 0.61 7.40 9.95
N ARG A 352 0.87 6.41 9.12
CA ARG A 352 1.41 5.09 9.52
C ARG A 352 2.91 5.14 9.77
N GLU A 353 3.46 4.08 10.34
CA GLU A 353 4.91 3.94 10.43
C GLU A 353 5.49 3.57 9.06
N ILE A 354 6.77 3.93 8.90
CA ILE A 354 7.56 3.60 7.72
C ILE A 354 8.74 2.77 8.19
N HIS A 355 8.80 1.52 7.73
CA HIS A 355 9.92 0.62 7.91
C HIS A 355 10.85 0.75 6.71
N HIS A 356 12.15 0.91 6.97
CA HIS A 356 13.13 1.06 5.90
C HIS A 356 13.52 -0.30 5.33
N GLY A 357 12.89 -0.64 4.20
CA GLY A 357 13.10 -1.87 3.44
C GLY A 357 14.33 -1.84 2.57
#